data_AF-A0A2N6JDB6-F1
#
_entry.id   AF-A0A2N6JDB6-F1
#
_cell.length_a   1.000
_cell.length_b   1.000
_cell.length_c   1.000
_cell.angle_alpha   90.00
_cell.angle_beta   90.00
_cell.angle_gamma   90.00
#
_symmetry.space_group_name_H-M   'P 1'
#
loop_
_entity.id
_entity.type
_entity.pdbx_description
1 polymer ?
#
loop_
_entity_poly.entity_id
_entity_poly.type
_entity_poly.pdbx_seq_one_letter_code
_entity_poly.pdbx_strand_id
1 'polypeptide(L)' 'MTSTHREDIQRRIIELEVEHRDLDSVIDMLIRDARSEDLQLRRLKKRKLQLKDHIALLKMQLVPDIPA' A
#
# COMPACT_ATOMS: atom_id res chain seq x y z
N MET A 1 -7.02 24.72 -11.87
CA MET A 1 -6.71 23.30 -12.18
C MET A 1 -5.98 22.57 -11.03
N THR A 2 -5.78 23.18 -9.85
CA THR A 2 -5.01 22.60 -8.74
C THR A 2 -5.80 21.62 -7.86
N SER A 3 -7.13 21.71 -7.84
CA SER A 3 -8.00 20.85 -7.01
C SER A 3 -8.09 19.41 -7.52
N THR A 4 -8.24 19.22 -8.83
CA THR A 4 -8.39 17.88 -9.46
C THR A 4 -7.18 16.98 -9.19
N HIS A 5 -5.97 17.52 -9.26
CA HIS A 5 -4.76 16.74 -9.02
C HIS A 5 -4.66 16.20 -7.59
N ARG A 6 -5.08 16.98 -6.58
CA ARG A 6 -5.08 16.52 -5.18
C ARG A 6 -6.16 15.45 -4.96
N GLU A 7 -7.32 15.61 -5.57
CA GLU A 7 -8.42 14.63 -5.52
C GLU A 7 -8.00 13.29 -6.16
N ASP A 8 -7.28 13.33 -7.28
CA ASP A 8 -6.75 12.13 -7.94
C ASP A 8 -5.72 11.40 -7.06
N ILE A 9 -4.80 12.13 -6.42
CA ILE A 9 -3.83 11.54 -5.49
C ILE A 9 -4.53 10.93 -4.27
N GLN A 10 -5.54 11.61 -3.71
CA GLN A 10 -6.33 11.08 -2.60
C GLN A 10 -7.08 9.80 -2.98
N ARG A 11 -7.72 9.78 -4.16
CA ARG A 11 -8.37 8.59 -4.69
C ARG A 11 -7.37 7.44 -4.82
N ARG A 12 -6.19 7.74 -5.37
CA ARG A 12 -5.13 6.74 -5.54
C ARG A 12 -4.62 6.19 -4.21
N ILE A 13 -4.48 7.02 -3.18
CA ILE A 13 -4.13 6.57 -1.83
C ILE A 13 -5.17 5.58 -1.30
N ILE A 14 -6.46 5.90 -1.44
CA ILE A 14 -7.56 5.04 -0.97
C ILE A 14 -7.51 3.67 -1.67
N GLU A 15 -7.33 3.65 -3.00
CA GLU A 15 -7.20 2.41 -3.77
C GLU A 15 -6.03 1.55 -3.27
N LEU A 16 -4.86 2.16 -3.05
CA LEU A 16 -3.67 1.46 -2.58
C LEU A 16 -3.82 0.96 -1.13
N GLU A 17 -4.53 1.72 -0.27
CA GLU A 17 -4.82 1.30 1.10
C GLU A 17 -5.77 0.09 1.15
N VAL A 18 -6.76 0.03 0.25
CA VAL A 18 -7.62 -1.15 0.07
C VAL A 18 -6.80 -2.34 -0.38
N GLU A 19 -6.01 -2.20 -1.46
CA GLU A 19 -5.16 -3.29 -1.98
C GLU A 19 -4.16 -3.78 -0.91
N HIS A 20 -3.59 -2.87 -0.13
CA HIS A 20 -2.68 -3.21 0.96
C HIS A 20 -3.37 -4.03 2.06
N ARG A 21 -4.62 -3.70 2.42
CA ARG A 21 -5.41 -4.44 3.41
C ARG A 21 -5.81 -5.83 2.90
N ASP A 22 -6.15 -5.92 1.62
CA ASP A 22 -6.48 -7.20 0.98
C ASP A 22 -5.27 -8.13 0.95
N LEU A 23 -4.09 -7.60 0.60
CA LEU A 23 -2.84 -8.37 0.68
C LEU A 23 -2.53 -8.85 2.09
N ASP A 24 -2.84 -8.04 3.11
CA ASP A 24 -2.65 -8.44 4.51
C ASP A 24 -3.52 -9.65 4.87
N SER A 25 -4.79 -9.60 4.47
CA SER A 25 -5.74 -10.69 4.71
C SER A 25 -5.28 -11.98 4.01
N VAL A 26 -4.78 -11.88 2.78
CA VAL A 26 -4.22 -13.03 2.04
C VAL A 26 -2.96 -13.59 2.71
N ILE A 27 -2.08 -12.71 3.19
CA ILE A 27 -0.87 -13.11 3.93
C ILE A 27 -1.26 -13.86 5.21
N ASP A 28 -2.23 -13.36 5.97
CA ASP A 28 -2.70 -13.99 7.20
C ASP A 28 -3.33 -15.37 6.95
N MET A 29 -4.09 -15.52 5.87
CA MET A 29 -4.63 -16.82 5.45
C MET A 29 -3.50 -17.80 5.12
N LEU A 30 -2.49 -17.37 4.35
CA LEU A 30 -1.36 -18.21 3.98
C LEU A 30 -0.49 -18.58 5.18
N ILE A 31 -0.26 -17.67 6.13
CA ILE A 31 0.50 -17.99 7.34
C ILE A 31 -0.18 -19.09 8.16
N ARG A 32 -1.51 -19.13 8.17
CA ARG A 32 -2.30 -20.16 8.87
C ARG A 32 -2.32 -21.50 8.12
N ASP A 33 -2.12 -21.48 6.81
CA ASP A 33 -1.99 -22.70 6.01
C ASP A 33 -0.55 -23.24 6.11
N ALA A 34 -0.40 -24.41 6.76
CA ALA A 34 0.87 -25.07 6.96
C ALA A 34 1.56 -25.54 5.66
N ARG A 35 0.87 -25.45 4.51
CA ARG A 35 1.40 -25.82 3.19
C ARG A 35 1.92 -24.64 2.37
N SER A 36 1.86 -23.42 2.91
CA SER A 36 2.27 -22.22 2.19
C SER A 36 3.77 -22.22 1.88
N GLU A 37 4.11 -22.02 0.61
CA GLU A 37 5.49 -21.91 0.19
C GLU A 37 6.11 -20.58 0.68
N ASP A 38 7.27 -20.66 1.34
CA ASP A 38 8.02 -19.51 1.85
C ASP A 38 8.27 -18.43 0.78
N LEU A 39 8.48 -18.84 -0.47
CA LEU A 39 8.72 -17.92 -1.58
C LEU A 39 7.47 -17.08 -1.90
N GLN A 40 6.28 -17.68 -1.88
CA GLN A 40 5.02 -16.97 -2.12
C GLN A 40 4.78 -15.94 -1.02
N LEU A 41 4.97 -16.34 0.25
CA LEU A 41 4.83 -15.44 1.39
C LEU A 41 5.80 -14.26 1.30
N ARG A 42 7.07 -14.51 0.92
CA ARG A 42 8.07 -13.45 0.72
C ARG A 42 7.67 -12.48 -0.39
N ARG A 43 7.15 -12.97 -1.52
CA ARG A 43 6.67 -12.14 -2.64
C ARG A 43 5.51 -11.23 -2.22
N LEU A 44 4.54 -11.77 -1.48
CA LEU A 44 3.38 -10.99 -1.00
C LEU A 44 3.80 -9.92 0.01
N LYS A 45 4.67 -10.26 0.98
CA LYS A 45 5.22 -9.28 1.92
C LYS A 45 5.99 -8.16 1.22
N LYS A 46 6.78 -8.49 0.18
CA LYS A 46 7.47 -7.49 -0.64
C LYS A 46 6.48 -6.56 -1.35
N ARG A 47 5.43 -7.11 -1.96
CA ARG A 47 4.38 -6.29 -2.61
C ARG A 47 3.68 -5.38 -1.60
N LYS A 48 3.33 -5.90 -0.42
CA LYS A 48 2.74 -5.11 0.67
C LYS A 48 3.64 -3.92 1.07
N LEU A 49 4.95 -4.16 1.21
CA LEU A 49 5.91 -3.09 1.49
C LEU A 49 5.94 -2.03 0.39
N GLN A 50 5.97 -2.45 -0.88
CA GLN A 50 5.96 -1.51 -2.02
C GLN A 50 4.69 -0.65 -2.06
N LEU A 51 3.52 -1.20 -1.72
CA LEU A 51 2.28 -0.42 -1.62
C LEU A 51 2.36 0.61 -0.49
N LYS A 52 2.87 0.21 0.68
CA LYS A 52 3.08 1.12 1.81
C LYS A 52 4.01 2.28 1.44
N ASP A 53 5.11 2.00 0.77
CA ASP A 53 6.07 3.03 0.33
C ASP A 53 5.44 3.97 -0.69
N HIS A 54 4.66 3.44 -1.63
CA HIS A 54 3.94 4.25 -2.61
C HIS A 54 2.88 5.15 -1.96
N ILE A 55 2.12 4.64 -0.99
CA ILE A 55 1.17 5.43 -0.21
C ILE A 55 1.90 6.57 0.52
N ALA A 56 3.08 6.30 1.11
CA ALA A 56 3.86 7.33 1.79
C ALA A 56 4.31 8.44 0.82
N LEU A 57 4.79 8.09 -0.37
CA LEU A 57 5.17 9.06 -1.41
C LEU A 57 3.97 9.93 -1.84
N LEU A 58 2.81 9.33 -2.08
CA LEU A 58 1.59 10.07 -2.45
C LEU A 58 1.11 10.97 -1.31
N LYS A 59 1.21 10.52 -0.05
CA LYS A 59 0.88 11.34 1.12
C LYS A 59 1.82 12.53 1.23
N MET A 60 3.12 12.35 1.00
CA MET A 60 4.11 13.44 0.97
C MET A 60 3.76 14.49 -0.09
N GLN A 61 3.26 14.07 -1.27
CA GLN A 61 2.81 15.02 -2.31
C GLN A 61 1.57 15.84 -1.90
N LEU A 62 0.77 15.36 -0.94
CA LEU A 62 -0.41 16.08 -0.43
C LEU A 62 -0.10 17.00 0.74
N VAL A 63 1.01 16.77 1.46
CA VAL A 63 1.45 17.61 2.58
C VAL A 63 2.23 18.80 2.00
N PRO A 64 1.75 20.04 2.13
CA PRO A 64 2.56 21.20 1.78
C PRO A 64 3.74 21.25 2.74
N ASP A 65 4.97 21.27 2.19
CA ASP A 65 6.27 21.29 2.88
C ASP A 65 6.20 21.72 4.35
N ILE A 66 6.31 20.75 5.26
CA ILE A 66 6.70 21.03 6.65
C ILE A 66 8.21 20.77 6.67
N PRO A 67 9.06 21.81 6.71
CA PRO A 67 10.48 21.60 6.89
C PRO A 67 10.68 20.96 8.28
N ALA A 68 11.33 19.79 8.29
CA ALA A 68 11.82 19.17 9.52
C ALA A 68 12.98 19.97 10.11
#